data_AF-A0A7Y4HUN7-F1
#
_entry.id   AF-A0A7Y4HUN7-F1
#
_cell.length_a   1.000
_cell.length_b   1.000
_cell.length_c   1.000
_cell.angle_alpha   90.00
_cell.angle_beta   90.00
_cell.angle_gamma   90.00
#
_symmetry.space_group_name_H-M   'P 1'
#
loop_
_entity.id
_entity.type
_entity.pdbx_description
1 polymer ?
#
loop_
_entity_poly.entity_id
_entity_poly.type
_entity_poly.pdbx_seq_one_letter_code
_entity_poly.pdbx_strand_id
1 'polypeptide(L)' 'MMYPLVRELAAKDAPIRVPVVVSCRVLNFSRQAYYQWAANPVPARDWEEAHLINTAIDHHHDDPALGYRFIADEINAAR' A
#
# COMPACT_ATOMS: atom_id res chain seq x y z
N MET A 1 1.41 -3.94 -1.43
CA MET A 1 1.59 -3.91 -2.91
C MET A 1 3.06 -4.14 -3.25
N MET A 2 3.41 -5.03 -4.20
CA MET A 2 4.81 -5.28 -4.61
C MET A 2 5.29 -4.40 -5.79
N TYR A 3 4.45 -3.54 -6.34
CA TYR A 3 4.82 -2.65 -7.45
C TYR A 3 5.94 -1.63 -7.13
N PRO A 4 6.06 -1.05 -5.90
CA PRO A 4 7.20 -0.21 -5.55
C PRO A 4 8.56 -0.89 -5.74
N LEU A 5 8.64 -2.18 -5.39
CA LEU A 5 9.86 -2.99 -5.58
C LEU A 5 10.26 -3.06 -7.06
N VAL A 6 9.30 -3.19 -7.98
CA VAL A 6 9.59 -3.18 -9.43
C VAL A 6 10.22 -1.87 -9.87
N ARG A 7 9.71 -0.76 -9.35
CA ARG A 7 10.22 0.58 -9.66
C ARG A 7 11.65 0.75 -9.15
N GLU A 8 11.92 0.29 -7.94
CA GLU A 8 13.26 0.32 -7.32
C GLU A 8 14.25 -0.54 -8.11
N LEU A 9 13.87 -1.76 -8.49
CA LEU A 9 14.72 -2.65 -9.28
C LEU A 9 14.99 -2.12 -10.71
N ALA A 10 14.05 -1.38 -11.28
CA ALA A 10 14.19 -0.77 -12.60
C ALA A 10 14.87 0.61 -12.57
N ALA A 11 15.17 1.14 -11.38
CA ALA A 11 15.73 2.48 -11.20
C ALA A 11 17.08 2.63 -11.91
N LYS A 12 17.43 3.86 -12.30
CA LYS A 12 18.60 4.07 -13.15
C LYS A 12 19.92 3.78 -12.43
N ASP A 13 19.90 4.05 -11.14
CA ASP A 13 20.93 3.98 -10.13
C ASP A 13 20.91 2.65 -9.36
N ALA A 14 20.01 1.73 -9.68
CA ALA A 14 20.01 0.40 -9.08
C ALA A 14 21.36 -0.31 -9.33
N PRO A 15 22.01 -0.89 -8.31
CA PRO A 15 23.31 -1.58 -8.46
C PRO A 15 23.27 -2.67 -9.53
N ILE A 16 22.13 -3.36 -9.64
CA ILE A 16 21.78 -4.25 -10.73
C ILE A 16 20.43 -3.80 -11.25
N ARG A 17 20.40 -3.27 -12.47
CA ARG A 17 19.15 -2.85 -13.09
C ARG A 17 18.40 -4.07 -13.64
N VAL A 18 17.19 -4.30 -13.13
CA VAL A 18 16.31 -5.37 -13.58
C VAL A 18 15.21 -4.79 -14.49
N PRO A 19 15.00 -5.33 -15.70
CA PRO A 19 13.91 -4.88 -16.55
C PRO A 19 12.56 -5.14 -15.87
N VAL A 20 11.63 -4.17 -15.97
CA VAL A 20 10.25 -4.29 -15.48
C VAL A 20 9.60 -5.62 -15.90
N VAL A 21 9.82 -6.05 -17.14
CA VAL A 21 9.28 -7.31 -17.69
C VAL A 21 9.73 -8.53 -16.89
N VAL A 22 10.98 -8.54 -16.44
CA VAL A 22 11.56 -9.64 -15.66
C VAL A 22 10.98 -9.65 -14.25
N SER A 23 10.97 -8.50 -13.58
CA SER A 23 10.39 -8.39 -12.23
C SER A 23 8.90 -8.73 -12.20
N CYS A 24 8.12 -8.23 -13.17
CA CYS A 24 6.71 -8.58 -13.35
C CYS A 24 6.49 -10.10 -13.47
N ARG A 25 7.33 -10.77 -14.26
CA ARG A 25 7.23 -12.22 -14.47
C ARG A 25 7.58 -13.00 -13.20
N VAL A 26 8.65 -12.62 -12.50
CA VAL A 26 9.08 -13.29 -11.26
C VAL A 26 8.04 -13.13 -10.16
N LEU A 27 7.49 -11.93 -10.02
CA LEU A 27 6.53 -11.59 -8.99
C LEU A 27 5.07 -11.87 -9.39
N ASN A 28 4.86 -12.51 -10.54
CA ASN A 28 3.58 -13.00 -11.05
C ASN A 28 2.48 -11.92 -11.19
N PHE A 29 2.79 -10.75 -11.76
CA PHE A 29 1.79 -9.77 -12.19
C PHE A 29 2.01 -9.30 -13.62
N SER A 30 0.95 -8.78 -14.23
CA SER A 30 1.02 -8.28 -15.60
C SER A 30 1.81 -6.97 -15.67
N ARG A 31 2.50 -6.74 -16.80
CA ARG A 31 3.13 -5.45 -17.09
C ARG A 31 2.11 -4.31 -17.15
N GLN A 32 0.90 -4.61 -17.64
CA GLN A 32 -0.19 -3.66 -17.70
C GLN A 32 -0.60 -3.17 -16.31
N ALA A 33 -0.73 -4.09 -15.34
CA ALA A 33 -1.06 -3.73 -13.96
C ALA A 33 0.04 -2.87 -13.33
N TYR A 34 1.32 -3.19 -13.57
CA TYR A 34 2.43 -2.35 -13.12
C TYR A 34 2.37 -0.94 -13.71
N TYR A 35 2.15 -0.79 -15.01
CA TYR A 35 2.11 0.55 -15.62
C TYR A 35 0.87 1.35 -15.24
N GLN A 36 -0.28 0.69 -15.03
CA GLN A 36 -1.46 1.33 -14.46
C GLN A 36 -1.18 1.88 -13.06
N TRP A 37 -0.54 1.06 -12.21
CA TRP A 37 -0.09 1.52 -10.89
C TRP A 37 0.96 2.63 -11.02
N ALA A 38 1.95 2.53 -11.91
CA ALA A 38 3.01 3.52 -12.05
C ALA A 38 2.48 4.90 -12.48
N ALA A 39 1.35 4.95 -13.20
CA ALA A 39 0.67 6.18 -13.57
C ALA A 39 -0.04 6.85 -12.37
N ASN A 40 -0.49 6.07 -11.39
CA ASN A 40 -1.12 6.57 -10.17
C ASN A 40 -0.74 5.67 -8.97
N PRO A 41 0.49 5.83 -8.42
CA PRO A 41 1.06 4.87 -7.48
C PRO A 41 0.42 4.88 -6.10
N VAL A 42 -0.37 5.92 -5.80
CA VAL A 42 -1.19 6.04 -4.59
C VAL A 42 -2.60 6.48 -5.02
N PRO A 43 -3.46 5.55 -5.44
CA PRO A 43 -4.85 5.85 -5.74
C PRO A 43 -5.56 6.46 -4.52
N ALA A 44 -6.60 7.25 -4.76
CA ALA A 44 -7.43 7.83 -3.69
C ALA A 44 -7.94 6.75 -2.71
N ARG A 45 -8.35 5.58 -3.23
CA ARG A 45 -8.75 4.44 -2.41
C ARG A 45 -7.62 3.97 -1.47
N ASP A 46 -6.41 3.78 -1.97
CA ASP A 46 -5.29 3.31 -1.15
C ASP A 46 -4.90 4.38 -0.11
N TRP A 47 -5.04 5.67 -0.45
CA TRP A 47 -4.83 6.77 0.49
C TRP A 47 -5.86 6.78 1.62
N GLU A 48 -7.15 6.64 1.27
CA GLU A 48 -8.25 6.54 2.22
C GLU A 48 -8.12 5.29 3.11
N GLU A 49 -7.80 4.14 2.54
CA GLU A 49 -7.55 2.89 3.28
C GLU A 49 -6.36 3.04 4.24
N ALA A 50 -5.25 3.65 3.79
CA ALA A 50 -4.10 3.89 4.66
C ALA A 50 -4.44 4.83 5.83
N HIS A 51 -5.21 5.89 5.58
CA HIS A 51 -5.65 6.79 6.64
C HIS A 51 -6.58 6.08 7.63
N LEU A 52 -7.55 5.30 7.13
CA LEU A 52 -8.46 4.49 7.94
C LEU A 52 -7.71 3.49 8.84
N ILE A 53 -6.71 2.80 8.28
CA ILE A 53 -5.89 1.84 9.02
C ILE A 53 -5.08 2.55 10.11
N ASN A 54 -4.51 3.73 9.83
CA ASN A 54 -3.78 4.49 10.84
C ASN A 54 -4.72 4.89 11.98
N THR A 55 -5.92 5.40 11.68
CA THR A 55 -6.92 5.73 12.71
C THR A 55 -7.28 4.51 13.56
N ALA A 56 -7.46 3.34 12.93
CA ALA A 56 -7.72 2.09 13.65
C ALA A 56 -6.55 1.70 14.58
N ILE A 57 -5.31 1.84 14.12
CA ILE A 57 -4.11 1.56 14.91
C ILE A 57 -4.02 2.51 16.11
N ASP A 58 -4.28 3.80 15.91
CA ASP A 58 -4.24 4.81 16.95
C ASP A 58 -5.30 4.53 18.04
N HIS A 59 -6.55 4.22 17.65
CA HIS A 59 -7.59 3.82 18.60
C HIS A 59 -7.24 2.55 19.38
N HIS A 60 -6.68 1.54 18.72
CA HIS A 60 -6.26 0.32 19.41
C HIS A 60 -5.08 0.56 20.37
N HIS A 61 -4.19 1.50 20.06
CA HIS A 61 -3.11 1.89 20.96
C HIS A 61 -3.66 2.52 22.26
N ASP A 62 -4.72 3.34 22.15
CA ASP A 62 -5.33 4.01 23.29
C ASP A 62 -6.22 3.08 24.15
N ASP A 63 -6.88 2.08 23.55
CA ASP A 63 -7.55 0.97 24.26
C ASP A 63 -7.13 -0.41 23.71
N PRO A 64 -6.02 -0.98 24.21
CA PRO A 64 -5.49 -2.25 23.73
C PRO A 64 -6.34 -3.47 24.07
N ALA A 65 -7.21 -3.39 25.09
CA ALA A 65 -7.94 -4.54 25.61
C ALA A 65 -9.29 -4.74 24.91
N LEU A 66 -10.00 -3.65 24.60
CA LEU A 66 -11.35 -3.68 24.05
C LEU A 66 -11.57 -2.76 22.84
N GLY A 67 -10.59 -1.93 22.45
CA GLY A 67 -10.76 -0.93 21.38
C GLY A 67 -11.22 -1.51 20.05
N TYR A 68 -10.79 -2.74 19.70
CA TYR A 68 -11.24 -3.42 18.46
C TYR A 68 -12.77 -3.67 18.42
N ARG A 69 -13.45 -3.71 19.57
CA ARG A 69 -14.88 -3.98 19.66
C ARG A 69 -15.74 -2.78 19.27
N PHE A 70 -15.23 -1.57 19.48
CA PHE A 70 -15.91 -0.31 19.16
C PHE A 70 -15.23 0.48 18.04
N ILE A 71 -14.12 -0.04 17.50
CA ILE A 71 -13.27 0.64 16.52
C ILE A 71 -14.02 1.21 15.31
N ALA A 72 -15.04 0.51 14.81
CA ALA A 72 -15.84 1.01 13.69
C ALA A 72 -16.71 2.22 14.08
N ASP A 73 -17.32 2.18 15.27
CA ASP A 73 -18.15 3.26 15.78
C ASP A 73 -17.28 4.47 16.18
N GLU A 74 -16.13 4.24 16.79
CA GLU A 74 -15.17 5.28 17.18
C GLU A 74 -14.55 5.98 15.97
N ILE A 75 -14.15 5.22 14.94
CA ILE A 75 -13.67 5.78 13.67
C ILE A 75 -14.76 6.61 12.99
N ASN A 76 -16.01 6.12 12.96
CA ASN A 76 -17.12 6.86 12.36
C ASN A 76 -17.47 8.13 13.15
N ALA A 77 -17.30 8.13 14.47
CA ALA A 77 -17.52 9.31 15.31
C ALA A 77 -16.39 10.35 15.21
N ALA A 78 -15.18 9.93 14.83
CA ALA A 78 -14.01 10.81 14.67
C ALA A 78 -13.89 11.46 13.29
N ARG A 79 -14.72 11.07 12.32
CA ARG A 79 -14.74 11.55 10.93
C ARG A 79 -15.70 12.72 10.72
#